data_AF-A0A8T0G0P3-F1
#
_entry.id   AF-A0A8T0G0P3-F1
#
_cell.length_a   1.000
_cell.length_b   1.000
_cell.length_c   1.000
_cell.angle_alpha   90.00
_cell.angle_beta   90.00
_cell.angle_gamma   90.00
#
_symmetry.space_group_name_H-M   'P 1'
#
loop_
_entity.id
_entity.type
_entity.pdbx_description
1 polymer ?
#
loop_
_entity_poly.entity_id
_entity_poly.type
_entity_poly.pdbx_seq_one_letter_code
_entity_poly.pdbx_strand_id
1 'polypeptide(L)'
;MFKKFDEKDHVSGVTQLKSSVQKGIRTKLLDQFPYLEDYMNQILPKKENLRVVKCHDHIEIIVGANGELLFFRQREGPYFPTLRLLHKYPFICPWEQVDRGAIRFVLSGANIMCPGLTSPGAKMTPVPKGSVVAIMAEGKEHALAVGLTSLSTEEIAKVNKGIGVENIHYLNDGLWQMKPVK
;
A
#
# COMPACT_ATOMS: atom_id res chain seq x y z
N MET A 1 5.22 -7.38 -3.95
CA MET A 1 4.72 -8.40 -3.00
C MET A 1 3.75 -9.40 -3.64
N PHE A 2 2.70 -8.97 -4.36
CA PHE A 2 1.60 -9.87 -4.81
C PHE A 2 1.63 -10.29 -6.28
N LYS A 3 2.77 -10.19 -6.97
CA LYS A 3 2.86 -10.47 -8.43
C LYS A 3 2.44 -11.90 -8.83
N LYS A 4 2.77 -12.88 -7.99
CA LYS A 4 2.41 -14.31 -8.19
C LYS A 4 1.37 -14.79 -7.18
N PHE A 5 0.75 -13.86 -6.46
CA PHE A 5 -0.24 -14.22 -5.45
C PHE A 5 -1.52 -14.69 -6.14
N ASP A 6 -2.02 -15.83 -5.68
CA ASP A 6 -3.32 -16.38 -6.03
C ASP A 6 -4.07 -16.72 -4.74
N GLU A 7 -5.32 -16.30 -4.63
CA GLU A 7 -6.11 -16.43 -3.40
C GLU A 7 -6.34 -17.89 -2.99
N LYS A 8 -6.38 -18.83 -3.94
CA LYS A 8 -6.64 -20.26 -3.64
C LYS A 8 -5.38 -20.95 -3.12
N ASP A 9 -4.24 -20.57 -3.65
CA ASP A 9 -2.96 -21.23 -3.36
C ASP A 9 -2.22 -20.60 -2.17
N HIS A 10 -2.45 -19.32 -1.89
CA HIS A 10 -1.63 -18.57 -0.92
C HIS A 10 -2.36 -18.18 0.36
N VAL A 11 -3.69 -18.31 0.44
CA VAL A 11 -4.44 -18.03 1.67
C VAL A 11 -4.40 -19.27 2.57
N SER A 12 -3.86 -19.11 3.78
CA SER A 12 -3.75 -20.19 4.77
C SER A 12 -4.90 -20.22 5.77
N GLY A 13 -5.62 -19.12 5.94
CA GLY A 13 -6.84 -19.09 6.74
C GLY A 13 -7.34 -17.68 7.06
N VAL A 14 -8.55 -17.61 7.62
CA VAL A 14 -9.18 -16.35 8.04
C VAL A 14 -9.46 -16.41 9.53
N THR A 15 -9.12 -15.35 10.25
CA THR A 15 -9.33 -15.26 11.70
C THR A 15 -10.03 -13.96 12.06
N GLN A 16 -11.07 -14.03 12.90
CA GLN A 16 -11.70 -12.85 13.47
C GLN A 16 -10.81 -12.23 14.55
N LEU A 17 -10.64 -10.90 14.49
CA LEU A 17 -9.83 -10.16 15.45
C LEU A 17 -10.59 -9.93 16.76
N LYS A 18 -9.89 -10.16 17.89
CA LYS A 18 -10.34 -9.72 19.21
C LYS A 18 -10.33 -8.20 19.30
N SER A 19 -11.27 -7.62 20.06
CA SER A 19 -11.41 -6.15 20.19
C SER A 19 -10.14 -5.45 20.69
N SER A 20 -9.37 -6.09 21.58
CA SER A 20 -8.08 -5.55 22.05
C SER A 20 -7.05 -5.43 20.93
N VAL A 21 -6.98 -6.44 20.05
CA VAL A 21 -6.08 -6.43 18.89
C VAL A 21 -6.53 -5.39 17.87
N GLN A 22 -7.83 -5.29 17.60
CA GLN A 22 -8.38 -4.25 16.72
C GLN A 22 -8.02 -2.84 17.21
N LYS A 23 -8.14 -2.58 18.53
CA LYS A 23 -7.74 -1.30 19.12
C LYS A 23 -6.25 -1.01 18.87
N GLY A 24 -5.38 -2.00 19.05
CA GLY A 24 -3.95 -1.87 18.79
C GLY A 24 -3.63 -1.59 17.31
N ILE A 25 -4.31 -2.26 16.38
CA ILE A 25 -4.17 -2.02 14.93
C ILE A 25 -4.59 -0.59 14.58
N ARG A 26 -5.73 -0.13 15.11
CA ARG A 26 -6.19 1.25 14.90
C ARG A 26 -5.18 2.29 15.37
N THR A 27 -4.57 2.10 16.54
CA THR A 27 -3.53 3.00 17.03
C THR A 27 -2.34 3.03 16.07
N LYS A 28 -1.80 1.85 15.69
CA LYS A 28 -0.68 1.78 14.73
C LYS A 28 -1.00 2.44 13.39
N LEU A 29 -2.23 2.28 12.88
CA LEU A 29 -2.65 2.90 11.63
C LEU A 29 -2.77 4.42 11.74
N LEU A 30 -3.23 4.96 12.86
CA LEU A 30 -3.28 6.42 13.08
C LEU A 30 -1.87 7.01 13.23
N ASP A 31 -0.98 6.30 13.94
CA ASP A 31 0.42 6.72 14.09
C ASP A 31 1.12 6.78 12.73
N GLN A 32 0.84 5.81 11.84
CA GLN A 32 1.45 5.72 10.51
C GLN A 32 0.77 6.62 9.47
N PHE A 33 -0.56 6.78 9.56
CA PHE A 33 -1.38 7.56 8.62
C PHE A 33 -2.26 8.57 9.38
N PRO A 34 -1.70 9.70 9.84
CA PRO A 34 -2.43 10.64 10.70
C PRO A 34 -3.70 11.21 10.06
N TYR A 35 -3.71 11.43 8.75
CA TYR A 35 -4.86 11.94 7.99
C TYR A 35 -6.04 10.95 7.91
N LEU A 36 -5.90 9.74 8.46
CA LEU A 36 -6.95 8.75 8.55
C LEU A 36 -7.93 9.03 9.69
N GLU A 37 -7.59 9.89 10.66
CA GLU A 37 -8.33 10.06 11.92
C GLU A 37 -9.84 10.25 11.74
N ASP A 38 -10.25 11.21 10.91
CA ASP A 38 -11.65 11.54 10.65
C ASP A 38 -12.42 10.42 9.93
N TYR A 39 -11.70 9.57 9.18
CA TYR A 39 -12.28 8.50 8.35
C TYR A 39 -12.16 7.11 9.01
N MET A 40 -11.43 7.01 10.11
CA MET A 40 -11.07 5.74 10.75
C MET A 40 -12.30 4.96 11.25
N ASN A 41 -13.39 5.64 11.62
CA ASN A 41 -14.64 4.97 11.99
C ASN A 41 -15.45 4.50 10.78
N GLN A 42 -15.26 5.09 9.61
CA GLN A 42 -15.90 4.66 8.36
C GLN A 42 -15.16 3.45 7.77
N ILE A 43 -13.83 3.42 7.91
CA ILE A 43 -12.97 2.37 7.32
C ILE A 43 -12.88 1.15 8.24
N LEU A 44 -12.75 1.35 9.56
CA LEU A 44 -12.59 0.27 10.55
C LEU A 44 -13.54 0.45 11.76
N PRO A 45 -14.87 0.33 11.61
CA PRO A 45 -15.81 0.67 12.69
C PRO A 45 -15.51 -0.05 14.02
N LYS A 46 -15.51 0.68 15.15
CA LYS A 46 -15.11 0.15 16.48
C LYS A 46 -15.96 -1.03 16.98
N LYS A 47 -17.21 -1.14 16.53
CA LYS A 47 -18.17 -2.15 16.99
C LYS A 47 -18.25 -3.36 16.07
N GLU A 48 -17.54 -3.33 14.94
CA GLU A 48 -17.61 -4.38 13.93
C GLU A 48 -16.50 -5.42 14.11
N ASN A 49 -16.82 -6.64 13.70
CA ASN A 49 -15.89 -7.77 13.75
C ASN A 49 -14.99 -7.75 12.52
N LEU A 50 -13.82 -7.13 12.67
CA LEU A 50 -12.76 -7.18 11.68
C LEU A 50 -12.14 -8.57 11.60
N ARG A 51 -11.69 -8.94 10.41
CA ARG A 51 -11.02 -10.23 10.15
C ARG A 51 -9.62 -9.98 9.61
N VAL A 52 -8.78 -10.99 9.74
CA VAL A 52 -7.45 -11.05 9.10
C VAL A 52 -7.40 -12.30 8.24
N VAL A 53 -7.07 -12.12 6.97
CA VAL A 53 -6.63 -13.22 6.11
C VAL A 53 -5.14 -13.41 6.32
N LYS A 54 -4.77 -14.62 6.74
CA LYS A 54 -3.39 -15.06 6.82
C LYS A 54 -3.02 -15.70 5.50
N CYS A 55 -1.87 -15.32 4.97
CA CYS A 55 -1.35 -15.82 3.71
C CYS A 55 0.04 -16.43 3.92
N HIS A 56 0.56 -17.07 2.87
CA HIS A 56 1.97 -17.46 2.78
C HIS A 56 2.89 -16.23 2.91
N ASP A 57 4.18 -16.48 3.15
CA ASP A 57 5.21 -15.46 3.38
C ASP A 57 4.93 -14.49 4.54
N HIS A 58 4.10 -14.93 5.50
CA HIS A 58 3.68 -14.17 6.68
C HIS A 58 2.98 -12.86 6.33
N ILE A 59 2.21 -12.86 5.24
CA ILE A 59 1.36 -11.73 4.87
C ILE A 59 0.03 -11.82 5.62
N GLU A 60 -0.39 -10.70 6.18
CA GLU A 60 -1.68 -10.53 6.85
C GLU A 60 -2.46 -9.42 6.15
N ILE A 61 -3.70 -9.70 5.75
CA ILE A 61 -4.60 -8.72 5.12
C ILE A 61 -5.76 -8.43 6.08
N ILE A 62 -5.92 -7.17 6.46
CA ILE A 62 -7.04 -6.68 7.28
C ILE A 62 -8.28 -6.55 6.40
N VAL A 63 -9.36 -7.19 6.83
CA VAL A 63 -10.64 -7.21 6.12
C VAL A 63 -11.72 -6.56 6.98
N GLY A 64 -12.47 -5.64 6.36
CA GLY A 64 -13.65 -5.01 6.94
C GLY A 64 -14.81 -6.00 7.15
N ALA A 65 -15.83 -5.60 7.90
CA ALA A 65 -16.99 -6.46 8.11
C ALA A 65 -17.78 -6.73 6.83
N ASN A 66 -17.76 -5.78 5.89
CA ASN A 66 -18.32 -5.91 4.54
C ASN A 66 -17.49 -6.78 3.59
N GLY A 67 -16.34 -7.30 4.04
CA GLY A 67 -15.44 -8.13 3.25
C GLY A 67 -14.40 -7.36 2.42
N GLU A 68 -14.39 -6.03 2.48
CA GLU A 68 -13.41 -5.23 1.77
C GLU A 68 -11.99 -5.44 2.33
N LEU A 69 -11.01 -5.50 1.42
CA LEU A 69 -9.58 -5.60 1.76
C LEU A 69 -9.05 -4.19 2.02
N LEU A 70 -8.64 -3.91 3.25
CA LEU A 70 -8.35 -2.55 3.70
C LEU A 70 -6.85 -2.25 3.75
N PHE A 71 -6.13 -2.99 4.58
CA PHE A 71 -4.69 -2.85 4.76
C PHE A 71 -4.04 -4.23 4.71
N PHE A 72 -2.75 -4.29 4.44
CA PHE A 72 -1.96 -5.49 4.58
C PHE A 72 -0.60 -5.19 5.21
N ARG A 73 0.04 -6.20 5.77
CA ARG A 73 1.42 -6.13 6.26
C ARG A 73 2.11 -7.48 6.04
N GLN A 74 3.43 -7.46 6.09
CA GLN A 74 4.24 -8.68 6.10
C GLN A 74 5.03 -8.74 7.41
N ARG A 75 4.90 -9.84 8.17
CA ARG A 75 5.48 -9.99 9.52
C ARG A 75 5.11 -8.78 10.41
N GLU A 76 6.06 -8.24 11.15
CA GLU A 76 5.91 -7.01 11.95
C GLU A 76 6.33 -5.74 11.20
N GLY A 77 6.25 -5.77 9.86
CA GLY A 77 6.48 -4.59 9.02
C GLY A 77 5.37 -3.54 9.10
N PRO A 78 5.52 -2.42 8.37
CA PRO A 78 4.50 -1.37 8.32
C PRO A 78 3.22 -1.88 7.67
N TYR A 79 2.12 -1.17 7.94
CA TYR A 79 0.87 -1.40 7.20
C TYR A 79 0.91 -0.68 5.85
N PHE A 80 0.34 -1.31 4.85
CA PHE A 80 0.15 -0.75 3.51
C PHE A 80 -1.35 -0.71 3.21
N PRO A 81 -1.91 0.40 2.73
CA PRO A 81 -3.29 0.40 2.24
C PRO A 81 -3.38 -0.45 0.97
N THR A 82 -4.53 -1.09 0.74
CA THR A 82 -4.82 -1.63 -0.59
C THR A 82 -5.01 -0.49 -1.59
N LEU A 83 -4.79 -0.74 -2.88
CA LEU A 83 -5.04 0.28 -3.90
C LEU A 83 -6.50 0.71 -3.93
N ARG A 84 -7.45 -0.20 -3.67
CA ARG A 84 -8.88 0.13 -3.61
C ARG A 84 -9.19 1.08 -2.46
N LEU A 85 -8.60 0.87 -1.28
CA LEU A 85 -8.75 1.78 -0.16
C LEU A 85 -8.11 3.14 -0.47
N LEU A 86 -6.89 3.13 -1.02
CA LEU A 86 -6.14 4.33 -1.36
C LEU A 86 -6.84 5.16 -2.45
N HIS A 87 -7.51 4.52 -3.42
CA HIS A 87 -8.31 5.23 -4.43
C HIS A 87 -9.50 5.95 -3.82
N LYS A 88 -10.10 5.40 -2.76
CA LYS A 88 -11.21 6.04 -2.04
C LYS A 88 -10.73 7.16 -1.10
N TYR A 89 -9.53 7.02 -0.55
CA TYR A 89 -8.94 7.98 0.38
C TYR A 89 -7.49 8.31 -0.03
N PRO A 90 -7.28 9.06 -1.14
CA PRO A 90 -5.94 9.27 -1.70
C PRO A 90 -5.01 10.11 -0.81
N PHE A 91 -5.58 10.83 0.15
CA PHE A 91 -4.86 11.71 1.08
C PHE A 91 -4.20 10.97 2.25
N ILE A 92 -4.45 9.67 2.44
CA ILE A 92 -3.94 8.92 3.61
C ILE A 92 -2.44 8.61 3.50
N CYS A 93 -1.86 8.70 2.30
CA CYS A 93 -0.42 8.51 2.07
C CYS A 93 0.15 9.67 1.27
N PRO A 94 1.42 10.07 1.53
CA PRO A 94 2.16 10.88 0.57
C PRO A 94 2.30 10.14 -0.76
N TRP A 95 2.52 10.90 -1.84
CA TRP A 95 2.54 10.34 -3.18
C TRP A 95 3.79 10.78 -3.95
N GLU A 96 4.28 9.85 -4.77
CA GLU A 96 5.36 10.07 -5.73
C GLU A 96 4.79 9.85 -7.13
N GLN A 97 5.09 10.73 -8.07
CA GLN A 97 4.65 10.59 -9.46
C GLN A 97 5.82 10.16 -10.33
N VAL A 98 5.64 9.06 -11.07
CA VAL A 98 6.55 8.65 -12.12
C VAL A 98 6.13 9.23 -13.47
N ASP A 99 7.09 9.33 -14.39
CA ASP A 99 6.80 9.67 -15.78
C ASP A 99 6.00 8.57 -16.52
N ARG A 100 5.54 8.92 -17.72
CA ARG A 100 4.79 8.01 -18.59
C ARG A 100 5.57 6.75 -19.00
N GLY A 101 6.89 6.84 -19.11
CA GLY A 101 7.75 5.73 -19.55
C GLY A 101 7.83 4.61 -18.51
N ALA A 102 7.73 4.96 -17.22
CA ALA A 102 7.78 4.02 -16.11
C ALA A 102 6.48 3.22 -15.92
N ILE A 103 5.32 3.75 -16.36
CA ILE A 103 3.98 3.20 -16.10
C ILE A 103 3.90 1.69 -16.36
N ARG A 104 4.30 1.24 -17.55
CA ARG A 104 4.20 -0.18 -17.95
C ARG A 104 5.00 -1.11 -17.03
N PHE A 105 6.13 -0.61 -16.53
CA PHE A 105 7.04 -1.39 -15.68
C PHE A 105 6.51 -1.46 -14.26
N VAL A 106 5.99 -0.35 -13.74
CA VAL A 106 5.31 -0.32 -12.42
C VAL A 106 4.13 -1.29 -12.40
N LEU A 107 3.30 -1.30 -13.46
CA LEU A 107 2.18 -2.24 -13.62
C LEU A 107 2.62 -3.69 -13.89
N SER A 108 3.91 -3.94 -14.06
CA SER A 108 4.50 -5.28 -14.15
C SER A 108 5.20 -5.69 -12.85
N GLY A 109 5.07 -4.89 -11.79
CA GLY A 109 5.67 -5.11 -10.47
C GLY A 109 7.15 -4.73 -10.37
N ALA A 110 7.68 -3.93 -11.30
CA ALA A 110 9.05 -3.43 -11.21
C ALA A 110 9.16 -2.35 -10.12
N ASN A 111 10.33 -2.29 -9.48
CA ASN A 111 10.69 -1.20 -8.58
C ASN A 111 10.85 0.12 -9.34
N ILE A 112 10.68 1.23 -8.63
CA ILE A 112 10.83 2.56 -9.19
C ILE A 112 12.29 2.98 -8.98
N MET A 113 12.99 3.18 -10.09
CA MET A 113 14.38 3.62 -10.10
C MET A 113 14.45 5.13 -9.90
N CYS A 114 15.50 5.63 -9.26
CA CYS A 114 15.67 7.07 -9.00
C CYS A 114 15.52 7.95 -10.27
N PRO A 115 16.07 7.58 -11.46
CA PRO A 115 15.84 8.35 -12.69
C PRO A 115 14.37 8.49 -13.11
N GLY A 116 13.52 7.53 -12.72
CA GLY A 116 12.07 7.61 -13.00
C GLY A 116 11.31 8.56 -12.07
N LEU A 117 11.96 9.07 -11.02
CA LEU A 117 11.43 10.03 -10.06
C LEU A 117 12.07 11.44 -10.18
N THR A 118 13.09 11.58 -11.02
CA THR A 118 13.81 12.84 -11.27
C THR A 118 13.66 13.33 -12.71
N SER A 119 12.88 12.63 -13.53
CA SER A 119 12.58 13.03 -14.91
C SER A 119 11.61 14.22 -14.96
N PRO A 120 11.50 14.95 -16.10
CA PRO A 120 10.67 16.15 -16.18
C PRO A 120 9.17 15.94 -15.88
N GLY A 121 8.66 14.73 -16.10
CA GLY A 121 7.28 14.36 -15.79
C GLY A 121 7.08 13.80 -14.38
N ALA A 122 8.16 13.59 -13.62
CA ALA A 122 8.10 13.09 -12.26
C ALA A 122 7.89 14.24 -11.26
N LYS A 123 7.26 13.92 -10.13
CA LYS A 123 7.07 14.84 -9.01
C LYS A 123 7.23 14.05 -7.72
N MET A 124 7.97 14.61 -6.77
CA MET A 124 8.19 13.94 -5.49
C MET A 124 7.61 14.75 -4.32
N THR A 125 7.01 14.04 -3.37
CA THR A 125 6.61 14.62 -2.07
C THR A 125 7.74 14.39 -1.08
N PRO A 126 8.23 15.40 -0.33
CA PRO A 126 9.33 15.20 0.61
C PRO A 126 9.00 14.14 1.67
N VAL A 127 9.70 13.01 1.65
CA VAL A 127 9.53 11.92 2.63
C VAL A 127 10.87 11.28 3.02
N PRO A 128 11.01 10.81 4.27
CA PRO A 128 12.18 10.05 4.69
C PRO A 128 12.20 8.65 4.06
N LYS A 129 13.36 8.01 4.11
CA LYS A 129 13.51 6.58 3.79
C LYS A 129 12.60 5.73 4.68
N GLY A 130 12.02 4.67 4.12
CA GLY A 130 11.11 3.75 4.81
C GLY A 130 9.67 4.24 4.90
N SER A 131 9.30 5.26 4.13
CA SER A 131 7.93 5.80 4.08
C SER A 131 7.07 5.01 3.12
N VAL A 132 5.82 4.75 3.50
CA VAL A 132 4.81 4.17 2.61
C VAL A 132 4.24 5.27 1.73
N VAL A 133 4.33 5.09 0.41
CA VAL A 133 3.94 6.09 -0.59
C VAL A 133 2.98 5.52 -1.62
N ALA A 134 2.08 6.37 -2.10
CA ALA A 134 1.30 6.13 -3.31
C ALA A 134 2.14 6.40 -4.56
N ILE A 135 2.13 5.50 -5.54
CA ILE A 135 2.81 5.71 -6.82
C ILE A 135 1.78 6.16 -7.85
N MET A 136 1.83 7.44 -8.17
CA MET A 136 1.03 8.11 -9.19
C MET A 136 1.75 8.07 -10.54
N ALA A 137 1.02 8.36 -11.60
CA ALA A 137 1.60 8.54 -12.92
C ALA A 137 1.10 9.82 -13.57
N GLU A 138 1.98 10.43 -14.36
CA GLU A 138 1.65 11.62 -15.13
C GLU A 138 0.38 11.40 -15.98
N GLY A 139 -0.63 12.25 -15.77
CA GLY A 139 -1.91 12.19 -16.48
C GLY A 139 -2.85 11.07 -16.00
N LYS A 140 -2.63 10.49 -14.82
CA LYS A 140 -3.53 9.53 -14.17
C LYS A 140 -4.01 10.07 -12.82
N GLU A 141 -5.30 9.92 -12.56
CA GLU A 141 -5.94 10.36 -11.32
C GLU A 141 -5.67 9.39 -10.15
N HIS A 142 -5.64 8.09 -10.44
CA HIS A 142 -5.54 7.05 -9.44
C HIS A 142 -4.11 6.49 -9.32
N ALA A 143 -3.72 6.10 -8.11
CA ALA A 143 -2.46 5.43 -7.84
C ALA A 143 -2.36 4.12 -8.63
N LEU A 144 -1.19 3.86 -9.23
CA LEU A 144 -0.90 2.63 -9.96
C LEU A 144 -0.29 1.56 -9.04
N ALA A 145 0.39 2.00 -7.98
CA ALA A 145 1.01 1.12 -7.00
C ALA A 145 1.10 1.78 -5.62
N VAL A 146 1.38 0.95 -4.62
CA VAL A 146 1.82 1.33 -3.28
C VAL A 146 3.27 0.89 -3.14
N GLY A 147 4.12 1.79 -2.65
CA GLY A 147 5.55 1.58 -2.53
C GLY A 147 6.10 1.86 -1.14
N LEU A 148 7.33 1.42 -0.92
CA LEU A 148 8.13 1.72 0.27
C LEU A 148 9.43 2.40 -0.17
N THR A 149 9.71 3.60 0.33
CA THR A 149 10.91 4.35 -0.08
C THR A 149 12.18 3.65 0.41
N SER A 150 13.09 3.29 -0.52
CA SER A 150 14.40 2.69 -0.20
C SER A 150 15.46 3.76 0.09
N LEU A 151 15.22 4.98 -0.37
CA LEU A 151 16.00 6.20 -0.14
C LEU A 151 15.04 7.34 0.23
N SER A 152 15.53 8.38 0.94
CA SER A 152 14.73 9.60 1.10
C SER A 152 14.57 10.32 -0.25
N THR A 153 13.56 11.15 -0.42
CA THR A 153 13.39 11.91 -1.68
C THR A 153 14.54 12.87 -1.96
N GLU A 154 15.19 13.37 -0.91
CA GLU A 154 16.43 14.15 -1.02
C GLU A 154 17.58 13.31 -1.60
N GLU A 155 17.78 12.10 -1.08
CA GLU A 155 18.78 11.16 -1.58
C GLU A 155 18.48 10.72 -3.02
N ILE A 156 17.21 10.49 -3.36
CA ILE A 156 16.77 10.15 -4.72
C ILE A 156 17.17 11.25 -5.70
N ALA A 157 16.87 12.51 -5.36
CA ALA A 157 17.22 13.67 -6.19
C ALA A 157 18.74 13.85 -6.34
N LYS A 158 19.50 13.64 -5.25
CA LYS A 158 20.95 13.86 -5.22
C LYS A 158 21.75 12.75 -5.90
N VAL A 159 21.41 11.48 -5.64
CA VAL A 159 22.17 10.31 -6.12
C VAL A 159 21.73 9.92 -7.52
N ASN A 160 20.43 10.04 -7.81
CA ASN A 160 19.81 9.72 -9.09
C ASN A 160 20.20 8.35 -9.68
N LYS A 161 20.45 7.36 -8.81
CA LYS A 161 20.87 6.01 -9.19
C LYS A 161 20.34 4.98 -8.19
N GLY A 162 20.01 3.79 -8.69
CA GLY A 162 19.51 2.69 -7.88
C GLY A 162 17.99 2.70 -7.71
N ILE A 163 17.50 1.88 -6.79
CA ILE A 163 16.09 1.77 -6.44
C ILE A 163 15.76 2.91 -5.49
N GLY A 164 14.83 3.79 -5.90
CA GLY A 164 14.31 4.85 -5.04
C GLY A 164 13.13 4.36 -4.22
N VAL A 165 12.22 3.60 -4.84
CA VAL A 165 11.03 3.05 -4.18
C VAL A 165 10.81 1.59 -4.59
N GLU A 166 10.66 0.72 -3.60
CA GLU A 166 10.26 -0.67 -3.80
C GLU A 166 8.76 -0.76 -4.09
N ASN A 167 8.41 -1.54 -5.11
CA ASN A 167 7.01 -1.74 -5.49
C ASN A 167 6.40 -2.89 -4.66
N ILE A 168 5.44 -2.54 -3.80
CA ILE A 168 4.85 -3.47 -2.84
C ILE A 168 3.58 -4.09 -3.42
N HIS A 169 2.66 -3.28 -3.91
CA HIS A 169 1.36 -3.70 -4.45
C HIS A 169 1.00 -2.82 -5.64
N TYR A 170 0.55 -3.39 -6.76
CA TYR A 170 0.25 -2.64 -7.99
C TYR A 170 -1.07 -3.08 -8.62
N LEU A 171 -1.64 -2.23 -9.49
CA LEU A 171 -2.90 -2.53 -10.18
C LEU A 171 -2.78 -3.82 -11.01
N ASN A 172 -3.81 -4.66 -10.93
CA ASN A 172 -3.86 -5.98 -11.57
C ASN A 172 -2.88 -7.03 -11.03
N ASP A 173 -2.20 -6.80 -9.90
CA ASP A 173 -1.53 -7.88 -9.18
C ASP A 173 -2.54 -8.82 -8.47
N GLY A 174 -2.03 -9.88 -7.84
CA GLY A 174 -2.88 -10.89 -7.20
C GLY A 174 -3.79 -10.33 -6.09
N LEU A 175 -3.33 -9.33 -5.32
CA LEU A 175 -4.16 -8.72 -4.29
C LEU A 175 -5.24 -7.82 -4.89
N TRP A 176 -4.95 -7.14 -6.01
CA TRP A 176 -5.96 -6.37 -6.73
C TRP A 176 -7.09 -7.25 -7.30
N GLN A 177 -6.72 -8.43 -7.77
CA GLN A 177 -7.64 -9.42 -8.35
C GLN A 177 -8.40 -10.23 -7.28
N MET A 178 -7.86 -10.31 -6.07
CA MET A 178 -8.50 -10.98 -4.94
C MET A 178 -9.89 -10.37 -4.67
N LYS A 179 -10.89 -11.25 -4.51
CA LYS A 179 -12.26 -10.81 -4.28
C LYS A 179 -12.46 -10.42 -2.80
N PRO A 180 -13.47 -9.58 -2.51
CA PRO A 180 -13.89 -9.35 -1.13
C PRO A 180 -14.17 -10.67 -0.40
N VAL A 181 -13.68 -10.78 0.83
CA VAL A 181 -13.79 -11.99 1.62
C VAL A 181 -15.14 -11.97 2.33
N LYS A 182 -16.04 -12.85 1.90
CA LYS A 182 -17.36 -12.99 2.53
C LYS A 182 -17.25 -13.59 3.93
#